data_AF-A0A1G3TWN2-F1
#
_entry.id   AF-A0A1G3TWN2-F1
#
_cell.length_a   1.000
_cell.length_b   1.000
_cell.length_c   1.000
_cell.angle_alpha   90.00
_cell.angle_beta   90.00
_cell.angle_gamma   90.00
#
_symmetry.space_group_name_H-M   'P 1'
#
loop_
_entity.id
_entity.type
_entity.pdbx_description
1 polymer ?
#
loop_
_entity_poly.entity_id
_entity_poly.type
_entity_poly.pdbx_seq_one_letter_code
_entity_poly.pdbx_strand_id
1 'polypeptide(L)'
;MANAHFYSISTTIYKKRKEYYGVLDKVCVKTDQDITLWMEWFVKLLEESIDSTLLNIEAVKIKARFWDKHLQTKLNERQKKVILKMLSHLPQEFEGGMRVQKYMSITKATRLTASRDLADLVEKNIMVSHAGGRGTYYSLVI
;
A
#
# COMPACT_ATOMS: atom_id res chain seq x y z
N MET A 1 -12.11 -17.46 10.10
CA MET A 1 -11.75 -17.04 8.73
C MET A 1 -12.62 -15.85 8.39
N ALA A 2 -12.04 -14.65 8.33
CA ALA A 2 -12.82 -13.45 8.00
C ALA A 2 -13.19 -13.50 6.52
N ASN A 3 -14.48 -13.38 6.20
CA ASN A 3 -14.99 -13.12 4.87
C ASN A 3 -14.44 -11.77 4.40
N ALA A 4 -13.23 -11.77 3.85
CA ALA A 4 -12.70 -10.61 3.15
C ALA A 4 -13.41 -10.53 1.81
N HIS A 5 -14.38 -9.61 1.71
CA HIS A 5 -14.95 -9.22 0.43
C HIS A 5 -13.84 -8.61 -0.43
N PHE A 6 -13.12 -9.44 -1.18
CA PHE A 6 -12.02 -9.03 -2.06
C PHE A 6 -12.51 -8.15 -3.23
N TYR A 7 -13.82 -8.04 -3.42
CA TYR A 7 -14.48 -7.12 -4.34
C TYR A 7 -15.63 -6.48 -3.59
N SER A 8 -15.51 -5.19 -3.27
CA SER A 8 -16.62 -4.44 -2.69
C SER A 8 -16.96 -3.30 -3.64
N ILE A 9 -17.74 -3.65 -4.67
CA ILE A 9 -18.41 -2.69 -5.55
C ILE A 9 -19.13 -1.63 -4.70
N SER A 10 -19.73 -2.04 -3.57
CA SER A 10 -20.37 -1.12 -2.61
C SER A 10 -19.39 -0.12 -1.98
N THR A 11 -18.13 -0.49 -1.71
CA THR A 11 -17.10 0.44 -1.23
C THR A 11 -16.68 1.44 -2.31
N THR A 12 -16.55 0.99 -3.56
CA THR A 12 -16.21 1.87 -4.69
C THR A 12 -17.35 2.83 -5.01
N ILE A 13 -18.60 2.33 -5.04
CA ILE A 13 -19.82 3.16 -5.16
C ILE A 13 -19.90 4.18 -4.02
N TYR A 14 -19.62 3.78 -2.77
CA TYR A 14 -19.64 4.70 -1.63
C TYR A 14 -18.65 5.86 -1.78
N LYS A 15 -17.43 5.57 -2.25
CA LYS A 15 -16.41 6.60 -2.54
C LYS A 15 -16.85 7.54 -3.67
N LYS A 16 -17.48 7.01 -4.71
CA LYS A 16 -17.99 7.77 -5.88
C LYS A 16 -19.48 8.14 -5.79
N ARG A 17 -20.05 8.19 -4.59
CA ARG A 17 -21.51 8.32 -4.38
C ARG A 17 -22.15 9.50 -5.10
N LYS A 18 -21.44 10.64 -5.19
CA LYS A 18 -21.95 11.83 -5.88
C LYS A 18 -22.09 11.60 -7.38
N GLU A 19 -21.13 10.92 -8.00
CA GLU A 19 -21.17 10.56 -9.41
C GLU A 19 -22.24 9.50 -9.65
N TYR A 20 -22.32 8.49 -8.78
CA TYR A 20 -23.35 7.44 -8.85
C TYR A 20 -24.77 8.03 -8.91
N TYR A 21 -25.12 8.92 -7.97
CA TYR A 21 -26.44 9.57 -7.98
C TYR A 21 -26.61 10.54 -9.15
N GLY A 22 -25.54 11.22 -9.59
CA GLY A 22 -25.61 12.11 -10.77
C GLY A 22 -25.87 11.38 -12.09
N VAL A 23 -25.37 10.14 -12.23
CA VAL A 23 -25.65 9.29 -13.40
C VAL A 23 -27.07 8.72 -13.31
N LEU A 24 -27.49 8.25 -12.13
CA LEU A 24 -28.85 7.76 -11.89
C LEU A 24 -29.91 8.83 -12.18
N ASP A 25 -29.70 10.06 -11.72
CA ASP A 25 -30.63 11.17 -11.92
C ASP A 25 -30.80 11.50 -13.42
N LYS A 26 -29.69 11.54 -14.17
CA LYS A 26 -29.72 11.78 -15.63
C LYS A 26 -30.45 10.70 -16.43
N VAL A 27 -30.40 9.45 -15.96
CA VAL A 27 -31.03 8.30 -16.62
C VAL A 27 -32.51 8.23 -16.26
N CYS A 28 -32.87 8.49 -15.00
CA CYS A 28 -34.27 8.45 -14.54
C CYS A 28 -35.12 9.63 -15.03
N VAL A 29 -34.51 10.77 -15.38
CA VAL A 29 -35.22 11.95 -15.90
C VAL A 29 -35.57 11.81 -17.40
N LYS A 30 -34.92 10.91 -18.13
CA LYS A 30 -35.20 10.66 -19.56
C LYS A 30 -36.33 9.64 -19.73
N THR A 31 -37.31 9.98 -20.57
CA THR A 31 -38.47 9.13 -20.91
C THR A 31 -38.12 7.97 -21.85
N ASP A 32 -36.93 7.97 -22.47
CA ASP A 32 -36.50 6.98 -23.47
C ASP A 32 -35.95 5.66 -22.88
N GLN A 33 -35.81 5.58 -21.55
CA GLN A 33 -35.21 4.44 -20.84
C GLN A 33 -33.81 4.05 -21.36
N ASP A 34 -33.05 4.98 -21.94
CA ASP A 34 -31.69 4.73 -22.39
C ASP A 34 -30.73 4.58 -21.20
N ILE A 35 -30.47 3.33 -20.82
CA ILE A 35 -29.55 2.95 -19.74
C ILE A 35 -28.09 2.84 -20.20
N THR A 36 -27.77 3.15 -21.46
CA THR A 36 -26.42 2.96 -22.02
C THR A 36 -25.37 3.73 -21.21
N LEU A 37 -25.64 4.98 -20.87
CA LEU A 37 -24.74 5.82 -20.07
C LEU A 37 -24.49 5.23 -18.67
N TRP A 38 -25.51 4.61 -18.06
CA TRP A 38 -25.37 3.95 -16.77
C TRP A 38 -24.53 2.68 -16.87
N MET A 39 -24.77 1.87 -17.91
CA MET A 39 -24.01 0.65 -18.18
C MET A 39 -22.53 0.96 -18.43
N GLU A 40 -22.21 1.96 -19.26
CA GLU A 40 -20.83 2.40 -19.52
C GLU A 40 -20.13 2.85 -18.23
N TRP A 41 -20.80 3.66 -17.41
CA TRP A 41 -20.26 4.10 -16.13
C TRP A 41 -20.04 2.92 -15.17
N PHE A 42 -20.99 1.98 -15.12
CA PHE A 42 -20.91 0.81 -14.26
C PHE A 42 -19.78 -0.14 -14.67
N VAL A 43 -19.62 -0.41 -15.96
CA VAL A 43 -18.54 -1.24 -16.47
C VAL A 43 -17.18 -0.61 -16.19
N LYS A 44 -17.04 0.72 -16.37
CA LYS A 44 -15.82 1.44 -16.01
C LYS A 44 -15.52 1.37 -14.50
N LEU A 45 -16.55 1.52 -13.66
CA LEU A 45 -16.41 1.37 -12.21
C LEU A 45 -15.94 -0.05 -11.83
N LEU A 46 -16.48 -1.05 -12.52
CA LEU A 46 -16.14 -2.46 -12.32
C LEU A 46 -14.67 -2.71 -12.69
N GLU A 47 -14.21 -2.20 -13.83
CA GLU A 47 -12.81 -2.25 -14.27
C GLU A 47 -11.87 -1.65 -13.22
N GLU A 48 -12.12 -0.40 -12.80
CA GLU A 48 -11.32 0.26 -11.77
C GLU A 48 -11.29 -0.52 -10.44
N SER A 49 -12.43 -1.14 -10.07
CA SER A 49 -12.49 -1.96 -8.87
C SER A 49 -11.67 -3.24 -9.00
N ILE A 50 -11.65 -3.87 -10.18
CA ILE A 50 -10.86 -5.08 -10.43
C ILE A 50 -9.37 -4.74 -10.35
N ASP A 51 -8.95 -3.66 -11.00
CA ASP A 51 -7.55 -3.21 -11.00
C ASP A 51 -7.07 -2.90 -9.58
N SER A 52 -7.87 -2.16 -8.81
CA SER A 52 -7.58 -1.88 -7.40
C SER A 52 -7.45 -3.17 -6.58
N THR A 53 -8.32 -4.17 -6.82
CA THR A 53 -8.22 -5.45 -6.12
C THR A 53 -6.94 -6.20 -6.50
N LEU A 54 -6.57 -6.23 -7.78
CA LEU A 54 -5.35 -6.88 -8.25
C LEU A 54 -4.09 -6.29 -7.57
N LEU A 55 -3.99 -4.95 -7.50
CA LEU A 55 -2.88 -4.28 -6.80
C LEU A 55 -2.81 -4.65 -5.31
N ASN A 56 -3.97 -4.79 -4.65
CA ASN A 56 -4.00 -5.20 -3.24
C ASN A 56 -3.56 -6.67 -3.06
N ILE A 57 -3.95 -7.56 -3.97
CA ILE A 57 -3.51 -8.96 -3.97
C ILE A 57 -1.99 -9.04 -4.14
N GLU A 58 -1.42 -8.27 -5.07
CA GLU A 58 0.03 -8.18 -5.25
C GLU A 58 0.74 -7.68 -3.99
N ALA A 59 0.23 -6.63 -3.36
CA ALA A 59 0.78 -6.13 -2.10
C ALA A 59 0.77 -7.20 -0.99
N VAL A 60 -0.29 -8.00 -0.89
CA VAL A 60 -0.37 -9.12 0.07
C VAL A 60 0.65 -10.22 -0.27
N LYS A 61 0.79 -10.57 -1.56
CA LYS A 61 1.80 -11.55 -2.02
C LYS A 61 3.22 -11.09 -1.69
N ILE A 62 3.55 -9.82 -1.93
CA ILE A 62 4.85 -9.24 -1.60
C ILE A 62 5.11 -9.34 -0.09
N LYS A 63 4.14 -8.94 0.74
CA LYS A 63 4.26 -9.04 2.21
C LYS A 63 4.51 -10.48 2.67
N ALA A 64 3.75 -11.44 2.14
CA ALA A 64 3.89 -12.84 2.50
C ALA A 64 5.29 -13.37 2.13
N ARG A 65 5.73 -13.15 0.88
CA ARG A 65 7.05 -13.57 0.41
C ARG A 65 8.20 -12.93 1.20
N PHE A 66 8.07 -11.65 1.53
CA PHE A 66 9.06 -10.94 2.32
C PHE A 66 9.22 -11.58 3.71
N TRP A 67 8.12 -11.86 4.41
CA TRP A 67 8.20 -12.47 5.75
C TRP A 67 8.65 -13.93 5.71
N ASP A 68 8.27 -14.67 4.68
CA ASP A 68 8.73 -16.05 4.46
C ASP A 68 10.24 -16.10 4.24
N LYS A 69 10.77 -15.24 3.36
CA LYS A 69 12.22 -15.08 3.11
C LYS A 69 13.01 -14.76 4.38
N HIS A 70 12.44 -13.96 5.28
CA HIS A 70 13.09 -13.47 6.49
C HIS A 70 12.63 -14.17 7.78
N LEU A 71 11.97 -15.34 7.68
CA LEU A 71 11.37 -16.05 8.81
C LEU A 71 12.40 -16.39 9.90
N GLN A 72 13.61 -16.77 9.50
CA GLN A 72 14.71 -17.13 10.41
C GLN A 72 15.64 -15.94 10.75
N THR A 73 15.38 -14.76 10.18
CA THR A 73 16.20 -13.58 10.44
C THR A 73 15.87 -13.02 11.82
N LYS A 74 16.88 -12.94 12.69
CA LYS A 74 16.73 -12.33 14.02
C LYS A 74 16.52 -10.82 13.89
N LEU A 75 15.32 -10.35 14.22
CA LEU A 75 14.96 -8.93 14.20
C LEU A 75 14.56 -8.45 15.58
N ASN A 76 15.05 -7.27 15.96
CA ASN A 76 14.58 -6.61 17.17
C ASN A 76 13.22 -5.93 16.95
N GLU A 77 12.54 -5.54 18.02
CA GLU A 77 11.19 -4.96 17.93
C GLU A 77 11.13 -3.63 17.16
N ARG A 78 12.20 -2.82 17.20
CA ARG A 78 12.28 -1.56 16.45
C ARG A 78 12.38 -1.81 14.95
N GLN A 79 13.20 -2.78 14.55
CA GLN A 79 13.37 -3.21 13.18
C GLN A 79 12.08 -3.78 12.61
N LYS A 80 11.44 -4.72 13.33
CA LYS A 80 10.13 -5.27 12.93
C LYS A 80 9.10 -4.18 12.73
N LYS A 81 8.99 -3.24 13.68
CA LYS A 81 8.06 -2.11 13.60
C LYS A 81 8.28 -1.26 12.36
N VAL A 82 9.53 -0.97 12.02
CA VAL A 82 9.88 -0.18 10.85
C VAL A 82 9.60 -0.91 9.54
N ILE A 83 9.96 -2.20 9.46
CA ILE A 83 9.66 -3.04 8.31
C ILE A 83 8.14 -3.11 8.08
N LEU A 84 7.36 -3.37 9.14
CA LEU A 84 5.90 -3.37 9.07
C LEU A 84 5.35 -2.04 8.57
N LYS A 85 5.90 -0.92 9.05
CA LYS A 85 5.50 0.42 8.60
C LYS A 85 5.84 0.65 7.13
N MET A 86 6.98 0.19 6.64
CA MET A 86 7.33 0.33 5.22
C MET A 86 6.43 -0.54 4.34
N LEU A 87 6.24 -1.81 4.70
CA LEU A 87 5.34 -2.73 4.00
C LEU A 87 3.88 -2.25 4.01
N SER A 88 3.45 -1.50 5.03
CA SER A 88 2.08 -0.99 5.09
C SER A 88 1.73 0.03 3.99
N HIS A 89 2.73 0.56 3.27
CA HIS A 89 2.49 1.51 2.19
C HIS A 89 2.24 0.82 0.85
N LEU A 90 2.54 -0.49 0.74
CA LEU A 90 2.23 -1.25 -0.46
C LEU A 90 0.72 -1.20 -0.77
N PRO A 91 0.33 -1.04 -2.05
CA PRO A 91 1.18 -1.14 -3.25
C PRO A 91 1.98 0.13 -3.59
N GLN A 92 1.76 1.24 -2.89
CA GLN A 92 2.58 2.44 -3.07
C GLN A 92 3.97 2.27 -2.44
N GLU A 93 4.93 3.05 -2.94
CA GLU A 93 6.25 3.09 -2.35
C GLU A 93 6.26 3.86 -1.03
N PHE A 94 7.21 3.53 -0.16
CA PHE A 94 7.45 4.32 1.04
C PHE A 94 8.21 5.60 0.68
N GLU A 95 7.46 6.67 0.39
CA GLU A 95 8.00 7.93 -0.13
C GLU A 95 9.23 8.45 0.63
N GLY A 96 10.25 8.79 -0.16
CA GLY A 96 11.53 9.31 0.32
C GLY A 96 12.42 8.29 1.05
N GLY A 97 11.99 7.02 1.09
CA GLY A 97 12.67 5.92 1.74
C GLY A 97 12.70 6.04 3.27
N MET A 98 13.31 5.05 3.91
CA MET A 98 13.65 5.13 5.32
C MET A 98 14.91 5.99 5.47
N ARG A 99 14.88 6.96 6.37
CA ARG A 99 16.05 7.77 6.75
C ARG A 99 16.26 7.65 8.24
N VAL A 100 17.48 7.89 8.72
CA VAL A 100 17.81 7.81 10.16
C VAL A 100 16.83 8.64 11.01
N GLN A 101 16.50 9.87 10.60
CA GLN A 101 15.53 10.72 11.31
C GLN A 101 14.10 10.12 11.33
N LYS A 102 13.66 9.51 10.22
CA LYS A 102 12.35 8.86 10.10
C LYS A 102 12.30 7.58 10.96
N TYR A 103 13.40 6.84 11.01
CA TYR A 103 13.54 5.68 11.89
C TYR A 103 13.43 6.09 13.37
N MET A 104 14.15 7.15 13.77
CA MET A 104 14.09 7.69 15.13
C MET A 104 12.68 8.16 15.49
N SER A 105 11.95 8.83 14.58
CA SER A 105 10.60 9.32 14.89
C SER A 105 9.60 8.18 15.13
N ILE A 106 9.73 7.06 14.40
CA ILE A 106 8.90 5.85 14.50
C ILE A 106 9.22 5.03 15.75
N THR A 107 10.51 4.87 16.06
CA THR A 107 11.00 3.92 17.08
C THR A 107 11.37 4.57 18.40
N LYS A 108 11.51 5.91 18.43
CA LYS A 108 12.03 6.70 19.55
C LYS A 108 13.47 6.33 19.96
N ALA A 109 14.22 5.67 19.08
CA ALA A 109 15.62 5.36 19.30
C ALA A 109 16.51 6.60 19.17
N THR A 110 17.68 6.56 19.82
CA THR A 110 18.73 7.56 19.60
C THR A 110 19.30 7.43 18.18
N ARG A 111 19.97 8.48 17.70
CA ARG A 111 20.60 8.48 16.36
C ARG A 111 21.60 7.35 16.18
N LEU A 112 22.42 7.08 17.20
CA LEU A 112 23.41 6.01 17.16
C LEU A 112 22.74 4.64 17.06
N THR A 113 21.70 4.39 17.87
CA THR A 113 20.92 3.15 17.82
C THR A 113 20.19 2.99 16.48
N ALA A 114 19.58 4.05 15.96
CA ALA A 114 18.91 4.02 14.66
C ALA A 114 19.89 3.71 13.50
N SER A 115 21.09 4.29 13.54
CA SER A 115 22.11 4.05 12.50
C SER A 115 22.63 2.61 12.57
N ARG A 116 22.85 2.07 13.77
CA ARG A 116 23.22 0.65 13.97
C ARG A 116 22.12 -0.31 13.52
N ASP A 117 20.87 -0.05 13.91
CA ASP A 117 19.73 -0.88 13.50
C ASP A 117 19.58 -0.90 11.96
N LEU A 118 19.76 0.25 11.29
CA LEU A 118 19.68 0.35 9.83
C LEU A 118 20.86 -0.34 9.14
N ALA A 119 22.08 -0.23 9.67
CA ALA A 119 23.24 -0.96 9.15
C ALA A 119 23.05 -2.48 9.27
N ASP A 120 22.59 -2.96 10.42
CA ASP A 120 22.27 -4.37 10.64
C ASP A 120 21.17 -4.88 9.69
N LEU A 121 20.17 -4.06 9.36
CA LEU A 121 19.16 -4.40 8.33
C LEU A 121 19.74 -4.49 6.91
N VAL A 122 20.76 -3.70 6.60
CA VAL A 122 21.49 -3.79 5.32
C VAL A 122 22.35 -5.05 5.28
N GLU A 123 23.09 -5.34 6.36
CA GLU A 123 23.89 -6.57 6.48
C GLU A 123 23.04 -7.83 6.35
N LYS A 124 21.80 -7.79 6.83
CA LYS A 124 20.81 -8.88 6.72
C LYS A 124 20.13 -8.96 5.35
N ASN A 125 20.52 -8.14 4.37
CA ASN A 125 19.89 -8.04 3.05
C ASN A 125 18.37 -7.78 3.11
N ILE A 126 17.90 -7.13 4.17
CA ILE A 126 16.50 -6.69 4.32
C ILE A 126 16.31 -5.32 3.68
N MET A 127 17.32 -4.45 3.80
CA MET A 127 17.33 -3.14 3.19
C MET A 127 18.54 -2.94 2.29
N VAL A 128 18.39 -2.04 1.32
CA VAL A 128 19.50 -1.51 0.52
C VAL A 128 19.66 -0.03 0.84
N SER A 129 20.90 0.40 1.05
CA SER A 129 21.23 1.80 1.23
C SER A 129 21.45 2.48 -0.12
N HIS A 130 20.91 3.68 -0.25
CA HIS A 130 21.08 4.54 -1.41
C HIS A 130 21.79 5.80 -0.95
N ALA A 131 23.05 5.96 -1.35
CA ALA A 131 23.84 7.16 -1.11
C ALA A 131 23.74 8.10 -2.32
N GLY A 132 23.12 9.26 -2.14
CA GLY A 132 22.99 10.29 -3.19
C GLY A 132 22.83 11.68 -2.57
N GLY A 133 23.15 12.74 -3.33
CA GLY A 133 23.45 14.11 -2.85
C GLY A 133 22.51 14.80 -1.84
N ARG A 134 21.33 14.25 -1.51
CA ARG A 134 20.46 14.73 -0.42
C ARG A 134 20.48 13.82 0.84
N GLY A 135 21.52 13.00 0.98
CA GLY A 135 21.74 12.09 2.10
C GLY A 135 21.30 10.64 1.87
N THR A 136 21.68 9.75 2.78
CA THR A 136 21.40 8.30 2.68
C THR A 136 19.95 7.99 3.04
N TYR A 137 19.30 7.20 2.20
CA TYR A 137 18.00 6.57 2.49
C TYR A 137 18.06 5.06 2.23
N TYR A 138 17.10 4.33 2.77
CA TYR A 138 17.04 2.88 2.70
C TYR A 138 15.68 2.42 2.14
N SER A 139 15.71 1.43 1.25
CA SER A 139 14.51 0.77 0.71
C SER A 139 14.50 -0.70 1.12
N LEU A 140 13.32 -1.31 1.22
CA LEU A 140 13.20 -2.76 1.40
C LEU A 140 13.68 -3.50 0.15
N VAL A 141 14.24 -4.69 0.34
CA VAL A 141 14.50 -5.66 -0.73
C VAL A 141 13.27 -6.56 -0.88
N ILE A 142 12.37 -6.19 -1.79
CA ILE A 142 11.09 -6.87 -2.06
C ILE A 142 11.05 -7.52 -3.44
#